data_AF-A0AAN0K185-F1
#
_entry.id   AF-A0AAN0K185-F1
#
_cell.length_a   1.000
_cell.length_b   1.000
_cell.length_c   1.000
_cell.angle_alpha   90.00
_cell.angle_beta   90.00
_cell.angle_gamma   90.00
#
_symmetry.space_group_name_H-M   'P 1'
#
loop_
_entity.id
_entity.type
_entity.pdbx_description
1 polymer ?
#
loop_
_entity_poly.entity_id
_entity_poly.type
_entity_poly.pdbx_seq_one_letter_code
_entity_poly.pdbx_strand_id
1 'polypeptide(L)'
;MMYNVLKVIRQKPPPLDDLKELLRLYISRGLESKLDSCSDVSGVFRVIMGECSLTNISLLEAVVEEFKVTEAEGYIKNFRTTLTESCKSLSVSFGLKERLSHHLQCETITFVLDWEPEEHVLQDIKDILAKITGKLIVIKYIEPSV
;
A
#
# COMPACT_ATOMS: atom_id res chain seq x y z
N MET A 1 -4.02 -4.99 10.00
CA MET A 1 -2.61 -5.43 9.90
C MET A 1 -1.67 -4.45 10.61
N MET A 2 -1.59 -3.20 10.17
CA MET A 2 -0.59 -2.23 10.64
C MET A 2 -0.56 -2.04 12.16
N TYR A 3 -1.73 -2.02 12.81
CA TYR A 3 -1.82 -1.95 14.27
C TYR A 3 -1.15 -3.15 14.98
N ASN A 4 -1.26 -4.36 14.44
CA ASN A 4 -0.63 -5.55 15.03
C ASN A 4 0.89 -5.50 14.90
N VAL A 5 1.39 -5.06 13.73
CA VAL A 5 2.82 -4.85 13.52
C VAL A 5 3.36 -3.81 14.48
N LEU A 6 2.68 -2.66 14.60
CA LEU A 6 3.03 -1.61 15.56
C LEU A 6 3.04 -2.13 17.00
N LYS A 7 2.04 -2.95 17.37
CA LYS A 7 1.94 -3.54 18.71
C LYS A 7 3.14 -4.44 19.03
N VAL A 8 3.55 -5.29 18.09
CA VAL A 8 4.72 -6.15 18.23
C VAL A 8 5.99 -5.31 18.36
N ILE A 9 6.19 -4.34 17.48
CA ILE A 9 7.41 -3.52 17.49
C ILE A 9 7.53 -2.71 18.78
N ARG A 10 6.41 -2.25 19.36
CA ARG A 10 6.39 -1.57 20.66
C ARG A 10 6.84 -2.44 21.84
N GLN A 11 6.72 -3.77 21.74
CA GLN A 11 7.19 -4.66 22.81
C GLN A 11 8.72 -4.74 22.85
N LYS A 12 9.36 -4.63 21.67
CA LYS A 12 10.81 -4.63 21.53
C LYS A 12 11.22 -3.60 20.47
N PRO A 13 11.21 -2.30 20.82
CA PRO A 13 11.46 -1.24 19.86
C PRO A 13 12.92 -1.28 19.36
N PRO A 14 13.14 -1.07 18.06
CA PRO A 14 14.46 -0.75 17.53
C PRO A 14 15.07 0.48 18.22
N PRO A 15 16.41 0.61 18.22
CA PRO A 15 17.06 1.86 18.55
C PRO A 15 16.54 2.99 17.66
N LEU A 16 16.21 4.13 18.28
CA LEU A 16 15.56 5.24 17.58
C LEU A 16 16.43 5.79 16.44
N ASP A 17 17.73 5.95 16.68
CA ASP A 17 18.66 6.50 15.71
C ASP A 17 18.83 5.56 14.51
N ASP A 18 19.04 4.26 14.76
CA ASP A 18 19.11 3.24 13.70
C ASP A 18 17.83 3.20 12.86
N LEU A 19 16.66 3.30 13.50
CA LEU A 19 15.38 3.36 12.81
C LEU A 19 15.26 4.61 11.93
N LYS A 20 15.71 5.77 12.42
CA LYS A 20 15.74 7.00 11.62
C LYS A 20 16.71 6.89 10.45
N GLU A 21 17.89 6.32 10.66
CA GLU A 21 18.88 6.11 9.59
C GLU A 21 18.35 5.20 8.49
N LEU A 22 17.74 4.07 8.85
CA LEU A 22 17.09 3.18 7.89
C LEU A 22 16.05 3.95 7.06
N LEU A 23 15.16 4.69 7.72
CA LEU A 23 14.08 5.40 7.04
C LEU A 23 14.58 6.48 6.09
N ARG A 24 15.68 7.17 6.40
CA ARG A 24 16.28 8.16 5.48
C ARG A 24 16.67 7.57 4.12
N LEU A 25 16.86 6.26 4.02
CA LEU A 25 17.15 5.58 2.75
C LEU A 25 15.91 5.42 1.86
N TYR A 26 14.71 5.46 2.44
CA TYR A 26 13.46 5.10 1.77
C TYR A 26 12.40 6.20 1.74
N ILE A 27 12.35 7.09 2.73
CA ILE A 27 11.29 8.09 2.83
C ILE A 27 11.42 9.17 1.75
N SER A 28 10.28 9.76 1.39
CA SER A 28 10.28 10.97 0.56
C SER A 28 10.98 12.13 1.28
N ARG A 29 11.71 12.97 0.52
CA ARG A 29 12.44 14.13 1.07
C ARG A 29 11.55 15.08 1.89
N GLY A 30 10.26 15.11 1.59
CA GLY A 30 9.28 15.93 2.31
C GLY A 30 9.01 15.49 3.76
N LEU A 31 9.46 14.29 4.16
CA LEU A 31 9.24 13.74 5.49
C LEU A 31 10.48 13.71 6.38
N GLU A 32 11.66 14.09 5.87
CA GLU A 32 12.90 14.14 6.65
C GLU A 32 12.74 15.01 7.90
N SER A 33 12.16 16.20 7.76
CA SER A 33 11.91 17.11 8.88
C SER A 33 10.94 16.53 9.92
N LYS A 34 9.90 15.81 9.48
CA LYS A 34 8.97 15.11 10.38
C LYS A 34 9.69 13.97 11.11
N LEU A 35 10.53 13.21 10.40
CA LEU A 35 11.32 12.13 10.98
C LEU A 35 12.32 12.65 12.02
N ASP A 36 13.03 13.74 11.71
CA ASP A 36 13.99 14.35 12.62
C ASP A 36 13.33 14.85 13.91
N SER A 37 12.13 15.42 13.79
CA SER A 37 11.34 15.91 14.94
C SER A 37 10.82 14.80 15.88
N CYS A 38 10.88 13.53 15.47
CA CYS A 38 10.38 12.43 16.29
C CYS A 38 11.30 12.17 17.49
N SER A 39 10.77 12.27 18.71
CA SER A 39 11.50 11.98 19.96
C SER A 39 11.41 10.53 20.40
N ASP A 40 10.52 9.74 19.79
CA ASP A 40 10.30 8.35 20.15
C ASP A 40 9.90 7.50 18.93
N VAL A 41 9.98 6.18 19.11
CA VAL A 41 9.64 5.19 18.08
C VAL A 41 8.17 5.30 17.64
N SER A 42 7.25 5.69 18.53
CA SER A 42 5.84 5.87 18.15
C SER A 42 5.64 7.05 17.20
N GLY A 43 6.40 8.14 17.36
CA GLY A 43 6.46 9.26 16.42
C GLY A 43 6.94 8.80 15.05
N VAL A 44 8.04 8.05 15.03
CA VAL A 44 8.60 7.51 13.78
C VAL A 44 7.60 6.58 13.09
N PHE A 45 6.90 5.72 13.83
CA PHE A 45 5.85 4.88 13.27
C PHE A 45 4.69 5.67 12.66
N ARG A 46 4.31 6.82 13.23
CA ARG A 46 3.29 7.68 12.60
C ARG A 46 3.75 8.19 11.23
N VAL A 47 5.05 8.47 11.07
CA VAL A 47 5.63 8.83 9.76
C VAL A 47 5.56 7.64 8.80
N ILE A 48 6.01 6.45 9.23
CA ILE A 48 5.94 5.22 8.41
C ILE A 48 4.50 4.95 7.94
N MET A 49 3.55 5.07 8.86
CA MET A 49 2.13 4.84 8.60
C MET A 49 1.52 5.87 7.64
N GLY A 50 2.05 7.09 7.61
CA GLY A 50 1.63 8.11 6.65
C GLY A 50 2.11 7.84 5.23
N GLU A 51 3.23 7.15 5.05
CA GLU A 51 3.76 6.76 3.73
C GLU A 51 3.19 5.42 3.24
N CYS A 52 2.70 4.57 4.14
CA CYS A 52 2.11 3.30 3.76
C CYS A 52 0.67 3.47 3.30
N SER A 53 0.28 2.71 2.29
CA SER A 53 -1.08 2.62 1.78
C SER A 53 -1.59 1.18 1.87
N LEU A 54 -2.79 0.91 1.34
CA LEU A 54 -3.32 -0.45 1.29
C LEU A 54 -2.46 -1.36 0.39
N THR A 55 -1.95 -0.85 -0.74
CA THR A 55 -1.14 -1.65 -1.68
C THR A 55 0.36 -1.55 -1.42
N ASN A 56 0.82 -0.43 -0.86
CA ASN A 56 2.22 -0.16 -0.60
C ASN A 56 2.53 -0.15 0.90
N ILE A 57 3.09 -1.26 1.39
CA ILE A 57 3.57 -1.40 2.78
C ILE A 57 5.09 -1.60 2.84
N SER A 58 5.81 -1.24 1.77
CA SER A 58 7.22 -1.59 1.57
C SER A 58 8.13 -1.02 2.66
N LEU A 59 7.80 0.17 3.16
CA LEU A 59 8.53 0.79 4.26
C LEU A 59 8.40 0.00 5.57
N LEU A 60 7.20 -0.54 5.83
CA LEU A 60 6.95 -1.40 6.98
C LEU A 60 7.67 -2.75 6.83
N GLU A 61 7.71 -3.29 5.62
CA GLU A 61 8.45 -4.52 5.29
C GLU A 61 9.96 -4.35 5.57
N ALA A 62 10.56 -3.25 5.10
CA ALA A 62 11.97 -2.95 5.35
C ALA A 62 12.31 -2.85 6.84
N VAL A 63 11.44 -2.19 7.63
CA VAL A 63 11.62 -2.08 9.09
C VAL A 63 11.54 -3.47 9.75
N VAL A 64 10.58 -4.29 9.37
CA VAL A 64 10.42 -5.64 9.96
C VAL A 64 11.59 -6.54 9.60
N GLU A 65 12.08 -6.47 8.37
CA GLU A 65 13.22 -7.25 7.88
C GLU A 65 14.53 -6.84 8.55
N GLU A 66 14.88 -5.56 8.53
CA GLU A 66 16.16 -5.05 9.05
C GLU A 66 16.28 -5.30 10.55
N PHE A 67 15.21 -5.03 11.30
CA PHE A 67 15.19 -5.20 12.76
C PHE A 67 14.78 -6.61 13.20
N LYS A 68 14.62 -7.55 12.24
CA LYS A 68 14.32 -8.97 12.48
C LYS A 68 13.13 -9.17 13.43
N VAL A 69 12.04 -8.46 13.15
CA VAL A 69 10.81 -8.51 13.95
C VAL A 69 9.98 -9.71 13.48
N THR A 70 10.42 -10.92 13.81
CA THR A 70 9.86 -12.18 13.30
C THR A 70 8.35 -12.33 13.56
N GLU A 71 7.86 -11.86 14.70
CA GLU A 71 6.43 -11.85 15.01
C GLU A 71 5.61 -10.97 14.05
N ALA A 72 6.22 -9.91 13.50
CA ALA A 72 5.59 -9.02 12.53
C ALA A 72 5.57 -9.59 11.10
N GLU A 73 6.54 -10.44 10.74
CA GLU A 73 6.60 -11.09 9.42
C GLU A 73 5.33 -11.88 9.11
N GLY A 74 4.78 -12.59 10.11
CA GLY A 74 3.53 -13.34 9.98
C GLY A 74 2.34 -12.44 9.62
N TYR A 75 2.23 -11.27 10.23
CA TYR A 75 1.17 -10.30 9.92
C TYR A 75 1.30 -9.71 8.52
N ILE A 76 2.52 -9.37 8.10
CA ILE A 76 2.81 -8.85 6.76
C ILE A 76 2.48 -9.91 5.70
N LYS A 77 2.96 -11.15 5.89
CA LYS A 77 2.68 -12.26 4.97
C LYS A 77 1.19 -12.52 4.85
N ASN A 78 0.48 -12.62 5.98
CA ASN A 78 -0.96 -12.84 5.96
C ASN A 78 -1.69 -11.72 5.22
N PHE A 79 -1.31 -10.46 5.45
CA PHE A 79 -1.88 -9.33 4.74
C PHE A 79 -1.65 -9.39 3.22
N ARG A 80 -0.40 -9.66 2.77
CA ARG A 80 -0.09 -9.79 1.34
C ARG A 80 -0.87 -10.93 0.69
N THR A 81 -1.04 -12.05 1.39
CA THR A 81 -1.87 -13.18 0.94
C THR A 81 -3.34 -12.76 0.82
N THR A 82 -3.93 -12.19 1.87
CA THR A 82 -5.33 -11.73 1.85
C THR A 82 -5.59 -10.70 0.75
N LEU A 83 -4.70 -9.73 0.56
CA LEU A 83 -4.82 -8.74 -0.51
C LEU A 83 -4.79 -9.40 -1.89
N THR A 84 -3.89 -10.36 -2.09
CA THR A 84 -3.77 -11.11 -3.35
C THR A 84 -5.02 -11.95 -3.64
N GLU A 85 -5.54 -12.65 -2.63
CA GLU A 85 -6.77 -13.44 -2.74
C GLU A 85 -7.99 -12.56 -3.03
N SER A 86 -8.07 -11.39 -2.40
CA SER A 86 -9.12 -10.40 -2.66
C SER A 86 -9.05 -9.90 -4.11
N CYS A 87 -7.86 -9.58 -4.61
CA CYS A 87 -7.67 -9.20 -6.01
C CYS A 87 -8.10 -10.32 -6.98
N LYS A 88 -7.77 -11.58 -6.67
CA LYS A 88 -8.22 -12.74 -7.48
C LYS A 88 -9.75 -12.86 -7.49
N SER A 89 -10.39 -12.71 -6.33
CA SER A 89 -11.85 -12.73 -6.22
C SER A 89 -12.52 -11.62 -7.02
N LEU A 90 -11.99 -10.39 -6.92
CA LEU A 90 -12.46 -9.24 -7.71
C LEU A 90 -12.30 -9.47 -9.22
N SER A 91 -11.17 -10.03 -9.66
CA SER A 91 -10.95 -10.37 -11.07
C SER A 91 -12.01 -11.33 -11.60
N VAL A 92 -12.44 -12.30 -10.79
CA VAL A 92 -13.53 -13.24 -11.12
C VAL A 92 -14.88 -12.53 -11.14
N SER A 93 -15.21 -11.71 -10.12
CA SER A 93 -16.50 -11.03 -10.05
C SER A 93 -16.73 -10.05 -11.20
N PHE A 94 -15.66 -9.43 -11.70
CA PHE A 94 -15.72 -8.54 -12.86
C PHE A 94 -15.74 -9.29 -14.21
N GLY A 95 -15.64 -10.63 -14.20
CA GLY A 95 -15.59 -11.45 -15.41
C GLY A 95 -14.36 -11.14 -16.27
N LEU A 96 -13.28 -10.62 -15.69
CA LEU A 96 -12.15 -10.10 -16.45
C LEU A 96 -11.43 -11.21 -17.23
N LYS A 97 -11.37 -12.42 -16.68
CA LYS A 97 -10.75 -13.56 -17.35
C LYS A 97 -11.46 -13.94 -18.64
N GLU A 98 -12.78 -13.88 -18.66
CA GLU A 98 -13.59 -14.21 -19.84
C GLU A 98 -13.60 -13.06 -20.83
N ARG A 99 -13.80 -11.83 -20.33
CA ARG A 99 -13.84 -10.62 -21.16
C ARG A 99 -12.52 -10.39 -21.90
N LEU A 100 -11.39 -10.43 -21.19
CA LEU A 100 -10.05 -10.21 -21.75
C LEU A 100 -9.49 -11.42 -22.54
N SER A 101 -10.23 -12.53 -22.64
CA SER A 101 -9.76 -13.74 -23.35
C SER A 101 -9.96 -13.67 -24.87
N HIS A 102 -10.77 -12.72 -25.34
CA HIS A 102 -11.00 -12.53 -26.77
C HIS A 102 -9.80 -11.83 -27.41
N HIS A 103 -9.41 -12.25 -28.62
CA HIS A 103 -8.26 -11.71 -29.39
C HIS A 103 -8.43 -10.25 -29.87
N LEU A 104 -9.19 -9.43 -29.14
CA LEU A 104 -9.37 -8.02 -29.43
C LEU A 104 -8.16 -7.27 -28.90
N GLN A 105 -7.42 -6.64 -29.82
CA GLN A 105 -6.15 -5.98 -29.50
C GLN A 105 -6.26 -4.77 -28.56
N CYS A 106 -7.49 -4.27 -28.32
CA CYS A 106 -7.75 -3.09 -27.50
C CYS A 106 -9.09 -3.22 -26.73
N GLU A 107 -9.08 -3.88 -25.57
CA GLU A 107 -10.21 -3.80 -24.63
C GLU A 107 -9.99 -2.65 -23.65
N THR A 108 -10.94 -1.70 -23.63
CA THR A 108 -10.96 -0.61 -22.66
C THR A 108 -11.95 -0.96 -21.56
N ILE A 109 -11.48 -1.02 -20.32
CA ILE A 109 -12.33 -1.15 -19.15
C ILE A 109 -12.41 0.23 -18.49
N THR A 110 -13.64 0.76 -18.40
CA THR A 110 -13.89 2.04 -17.71
C THR A 110 -14.47 1.76 -16.34
N PHE A 111 -13.79 2.25 -15.31
CA PHE A 111 -14.29 2.29 -13.94
C PHE A 111 -14.82 3.68 -13.67
N VAL A 112 -16.08 3.77 -13.25
CA VAL A 112 -16.72 5.02 -12.84
C VAL A 112 -16.83 4.98 -11.32
N LEU A 113 -16.26 5.98 -10.67
CA LEU A 113 -16.39 6.20 -9.23
C LEU A 113 -17.48 7.26 -9.03
N ASP A 114 -18.39 7.01 -8.08
CA ASP A 114 -19.45 7.94 -7.67
C ASP A 114 -18.95 9.02 -6.70
N TRP A 115 -17.64 9.07 -6.45
CA TRP A 115 -16.98 9.98 -5.53
C TRP A 115 -15.57 10.34 -6.04
N GLU A 116 -15.03 11.45 -5.54
CA GLU A 116 -13.66 11.89 -5.83
C GLU A 116 -12.70 11.34 -4.76
N PRO A 117 -11.83 10.38 -5.11
CA PRO A 117 -10.89 9.80 -4.16
C PRO A 117 -9.77 10.74 -3.76
N GLU A 118 -9.43 10.71 -2.46
CA GLU A 118 -8.16 11.25 -1.99
C GLU A 118 -7.00 10.59 -2.75
N GLU A 119 -5.91 11.34 -2.97
CA GLU A 119 -4.81 10.92 -3.84
C GLU A 119 -4.24 9.53 -3.49
N HIS A 120 -4.07 9.26 -2.20
CA HIS A 120 -3.57 7.97 -1.72
C HIS A 120 -4.55 6.82 -1.98
N VAL A 121 -5.86 7.07 -1.84
CA VAL A 121 -6.90 6.08 -2.13
C VAL A 121 -6.99 5.82 -3.64
N LEU A 122 -6.88 6.87 -4.45
CA LEU A 122 -6.84 6.73 -5.90
C LEU A 122 -5.65 5.87 -6.34
N GLN A 123 -4.49 6.05 -5.70
CA GLN A 123 -3.31 5.25 -6.00
C GLN A 123 -3.54 3.77 -5.63
N ASP A 124 -4.12 3.50 -4.46
CA ASP A 124 -4.51 2.13 -4.06
C ASP A 124 -5.50 1.51 -5.06
N ILE A 125 -6.50 2.28 -5.52
CA ILE A 125 -7.45 1.83 -6.55
C ILE A 125 -6.69 1.49 -7.84
N LYS A 126 -5.81 2.36 -8.33
CA LYS A 126 -5.01 2.12 -9.55
C LYS A 126 -4.20 0.83 -9.43
N ASP A 127 -3.51 0.65 -8.31
CA ASP A 127 -2.66 -0.51 -8.06
C ASP A 127 -3.47 -1.82 -7.99
N ILE A 128 -4.62 -1.80 -7.30
CA ILE A 128 -5.53 -2.95 -7.24
C ILE A 128 -6.04 -3.28 -8.63
N LEU A 129 -6.53 -2.28 -9.36
CA LEU A 129 -7.08 -2.47 -10.69
C LEU A 129 -5.99 -3.01 -11.65
N ALA A 130 -4.75 -2.53 -11.55
CA ALA A 130 -3.63 -3.01 -12.35
C ALA A 130 -3.32 -4.49 -12.04
N LYS A 131 -3.40 -4.88 -10.76
CA LYS A 131 -3.24 -6.28 -10.34
C LYS A 131 -4.34 -7.21 -10.87
N ILE A 132 -5.60 -6.77 -10.89
CA ILE A 132 -6.71 -7.62 -11.34
C ILE A 132 -6.81 -7.71 -12.87
N THR A 133 -6.37 -6.68 -13.59
CA THR A 133 -6.41 -6.63 -15.06
C THR A 133 -5.13 -7.14 -15.71
N GLY A 134 -3.99 -7.07 -15.01
CA GLY A 134 -2.68 -7.36 -15.58
C GLY A 134 -2.26 -6.38 -16.69
N LYS A 135 -2.89 -5.20 -16.76
CA LYS A 135 -2.72 -4.20 -17.83
C LYS A 135 -2.55 -2.79 -17.25
N LEU A 136 -2.06 -1.89 -18.10
CA LEU A 136 -2.00 -0.45 -17.82
C LEU A 136 -3.41 0.14 -17.80
N ILE A 137 -3.67 0.99 -16.81
CA ILE A 137 -5.00 1.54 -16.55
C ILE A 137 -4.98 3.04 -16.79
N VAL A 138 -5.96 3.49 -17.58
CA VAL A 138 -6.23 4.91 -17.79
C VAL A 138 -7.51 5.26 -17.06
N ILE A 139 -7.40 6.10 -16.04
CA ILE A 139 -8.57 6.64 -15.31
C ILE A 139 -8.94 7.98 -15.95
N LYS A 140 -10.22 8.14 -16.28
CA LYS A 140 -10.79 9.41 -16.75
C LYS A 140 -11.82 9.88 -15.74
N TYR A 141 -11.71 11.13 -15.31
CA TYR A 141 -12.73 11.78 -14.51
C TYR A 141 -13.86 12.25 -15.43
N ILE A 142 -15.10 12.03 -15.01
CA ILE A 142 -16.26 12.63 -15.65
C ILE A 142 -16.58 13.87 -14.82
N GLU A 143 -16.45 15.05 -15.41
CA GLU A 143 -16.94 16.27 -14.76
C GLU A 143 -18.45 16.13 -14.51
N PRO A 144 -18.96 16.49 -13.33
CA PRO A 144 -20.40 16.48 -13.08
C PRO A 144 -21.09 17.34 -14.14
N SER A 145 -22.05 16.76 -14.85
CA SER A 145 -22.91 17.53 -15.75
C SER A 145 -23.81 18.41 -14.89
N VAL A 146 -23.47 19.70 -14.80
CA VAL A 146 -24.28 20.74 -14.15
C VAL A 146 -25.50 21.07 -15.00
#